data_AF-A0A7X1DK95-F1
#
_entry.id   AF-A0A7X1DK95-F1
#
_cell.length_a   1.000
_cell.length_b   1.000
_cell.length_c   1.000
_cell.angle_alpha   90.00
_cell.angle_beta   90.00
_cell.angle_gamma   90.00
#
_symmetry.space_group_name_H-M   'P 1'
#
loop_
_entity.id
_entity.type
_entity.pdbx_description
1 polymer ?
#
loop_
_entity_poly.entity_id
_entity_poly.type
_entity_poly.pdbx_seq_one_letter_code
_entity_poly.pdbx_strand_id
1 'polypeptide(L)'
;MAEDLVTLRSKWKVPETDTIAVGKTDVKGLENKIFEGGSPLVRKEAGLLDLDELSPNRPIQAPRKSPQFTRHAEEGVINDFIATVEKNGLSSDEVVGTLAIHQSNPKGVCTACIQGITNPKVKPGIFMQLSQKYPNLIIKVTTEMQEGIKAAGKFDFILSGGKLIE
;
A
#
# COMPACT_ATOMS: atom_id res chain seq x y z
N MET A 1 6.79 12.54 3.41
CA MET A 1 6.63 11.07 3.35
C MET A 1 7.49 10.38 4.40
N ALA A 2 8.82 10.60 4.45
CA ALA A 2 9.65 10.06 5.54
C ALA A 2 9.22 10.59 6.94
N GLU A 3 8.98 11.89 7.07
CA GLU A 3 8.44 12.51 8.30
C GLU A 3 7.05 11.97 8.69
N ASP A 4 6.27 11.50 7.70
CA ASP A 4 4.96 10.90 7.95
C ASP A 4 5.08 9.52 8.59
N LEU A 5 6.13 8.75 8.24
CA LEU A 5 6.43 7.50 8.92
C LEU A 5 6.85 7.76 10.36
N VAL A 6 7.69 8.76 10.63
CA VAL A 6 8.07 9.15 12.01
C VAL A 6 6.83 9.53 12.85
N THR A 7 5.92 10.29 12.25
CA THR A 7 4.64 10.66 12.86
C THR A 7 3.79 9.43 13.15
N LEU A 8 3.69 8.50 12.19
CA LEU A 8 2.94 7.26 12.34
C LEU A 8 3.52 6.35 13.43
N ARG A 9 4.85 6.19 13.47
CA ARG A 9 5.56 5.44 14.54
C ARG A 9 5.25 6.00 15.91
N SER A 10 5.28 7.32 16.04
CA SER A 10 4.95 8.01 17.29
C SER A 10 3.49 7.81 17.69
N LYS A 11 2.57 7.93 16.72
CA LYS A 11 1.12 7.72 16.90
C LYS A 11 0.80 6.31 17.37
N TRP A 12 1.40 5.30 16.75
CA TRP A 12 1.15 3.89 17.04
C TRP A 12 2.04 3.32 18.13
N LYS A 13 2.99 4.11 18.65
CA LYS A 13 3.99 3.69 19.65
C LYS A 13 4.82 2.50 19.19
N VAL A 14 5.18 2.48 17.91
CA VAL A 14 5.99 1.43 17.26
C VAL A 14 7.28 2.04 16.72
N PRO A 15 8.32 2.19 17.56
CA PRO A 15 9.52 2.96 17.21
C PRO A 15 10.40 2.26 16.17
N GLU A 16 10.43 0.93 16.16
CA GLU A 16 11.41 0.16 15.36
C GLU A 16 10.74 -0.86 14.44
N THR A 17 9.64 -1.47 14.86
CA THR A 17 9.06 -2.60 14.13
C THR A 17 8.55 -2.20 12.75
N ASP A 18 8.90 -3.00 11.77
CA ASP A 18 8.45 -2.89 10.39
C ASP A 18 7.34 -3.92 10.08
N THR A 19 6.47 -3.67 9.12
CA THR A 19 6.45 -2.55 8.17
C THR A 19 5.30 -1.61 8.48
N ILE A 20 5.54 -0.31 8.44
CA ILE A 20 4.50 0.72 8.34
C ILE A 20 4.48 1.30 6.94
N ALA A 21 3.33 1.81 6.52
CA ALA A 21 3.16 2.51 5.25
C ALA A 21 2.24 3.72 5.42
N VAL A 22 2.54 4.78 4.68
CA VAL A 22 1.70 5.98 4.57
C VAL A 22 1.39 6.24 3.10
N GLY A 23 0.11 6.49 2.81
CA GLY A 23 -0.39 6.94 1.53
C GLY A 23 -0.85 8.40 1.59
N LYS A 24 -0.51 9.19 0.57
CA LYS A 24 -1.06 10.53 0.31
C LYS A 24 -1.49 10.63 -1.15
N THR A 25 -2.48 11.45 -1.43
CA THR A 25 -3.01 11.58 -2.78
C THR A 25 -3.33 13.03 -3.14
N ASP A 26 -3.29 13.34 -4.43
CA ASP A 26 -3.79 14.60 -5.02
C ASP A 26 -5.10 14.38 -5.82
N VAL A 27 -5.71 13.19 -5.71
CA VAL A 27 -7.02 12.92 -6.29
C VAL A 27 -8.03 13.91 -5.73
N LYS A 28 -8.79 14.53 -6.62
CA LYS A 28 -9.73 15.60 -6.28
C LYS A 28 -10.70 15.19 -5.17
N GLY A 29 -10.75 15.97 -4.10
CA GLY A 29 -11.59 15.72 -2.92
C GLY A 29 -10.94 14.84 -1.83
N LEU A 30 -9.75 14.31 -2.08
CA LEU A 30 -9.01 13.43 -1.18
C LEU A 30 -7.64 14.01 -0.73
N GLU A 31 -7.32 15.24 -1.12
CA GLU A 31 -5.99 15.85 -1.01
C GLU A 31 -5.48 15.99 0.44
N ASN A 32 -6.41 16.15 1.38
CA ASN A 32 -6.11 16.31 2.80
C ASN A 32 -6.16 14.99 3.59
N LYS A 33 -6.25 13.85 2.91
CA LYS A 33 -6.31 12.53 3.53
C LYS A 33 -4.92 11.89 3.62
N ILE A 34 -4.69 11.23 4.75
CA ILE A 34 -3.53 10.39 4.98
C ILE A 34 -4.06 8.98 5.23
N PHE A 35 -3.54 8.02 4.45
CA PHE A 35 -3.89 6.62 4.55
C PHE A 35 -2.76 5.90 5.30
N GLU A 36 -3.10 5.09 6.29
CA GLU A 36 -2.11 4.48 7.19
C GLU A 36 -2.20 2.95 7.12
N GLY A 37 -1.04 2.30 7.07
CA GLY A 37 -0.93 0.85 6.98
C GLY A 37 0.13 0.30 7.92
N GLY A 38 -0.13 -0.88 8.47
CA GLY A 38 0.80 -1.63 9.31
C GLY A 38 0.79 -3.11 8.97
N SER A 39 1.95 -3.75 9.03
CA SER A 39 2.08 -5.20 8.95
C SER A 39 1.35 -5.88 10.12
N PRO A 40 1.07 -7.20 10.05
CA PRO A 40 0.41 -7.89 11.16
C PRO A 40 1.16 -7.76 12.48
N LEU A 41 2.51 -7.74 12.44
CA LEU A 41 3.33 -7.56 13.63
C LEU A 41 3.23 -6.14 14.21
N VAL A 42 3.32 -5.11 13.35
CA VAL A 42 3.13 -3.72 13.76
C VAL A 42 1.76 -3.49 14.36
N ARG A 43 0.70 -4.02 13.73
CA ARG A 43 -0.68 -3.88 14.22
C ARG A 43 -0.82 -4.52 15.60
N LYS A 44 -0.27 -5.71 15.79
CA LYS A 44 -0.25 -6.39 17.08
C LYS A 44 0.47 -5.56 18.15
N GLU A 45 1.65 -5.03 17.85
CA GLU A 45 2.42 -4.19 18.78
C GLU A 45 1.68 -2.89 19.14
N ALA A 46 1.06 -2.26 18.15
CA ALA A 46 0.26 -1.04 18.31
C ALA A 46 -1.10 -1.28 19.00
N GLY A 47 -1.47 -2.53 19.30
CA GLY A 47 -2.79 -2.88 19.85
C GLY A 47 -3.96 -2.65 18.87
N LEU A 48 -3.69 -2.67 17.57
CA LEU A 48 -4.66 -2.52 16.50
C LEU A 48 -5.21 -3.90 16.07
N LEU A 49 -6.49 -3.95 15.69
CA LEU A 49 -7.13 -5.15 15.11
C LEU A 49 -6.38 -5.61 13.85
N ASP A 50 -6.38 -6.91 13.54
CA ASP A 50 -5.85 -7.41 12.27
C ASP A 50 -6.68 -6.89 11.07
N LEU A 51 -6.11 -6.90 9.86
CA LEU A 51 -6.88 -6.48 8.67
C LEU A 51 -8.04 -7.43 8.35
N ASP A 52 -7.94 -8.72 8.70
CA ASP A 52 -9.06 -9.66 8.53
C ASP A 52 -10.18 -9.40 9.54
N GLU A 53 -9.88 -8.85 10.71
CA GLU A 53 -10.88 -8.46 11.71
C GLU A 53 -11.53 -7.12 11.36
N LEU A 54 -10.72 -6.15 10.95
CA LEU A 54 -11.19 -4.80 10.60
C LEU A 54 -11.99 -4.79 9.30
N SER A 55 -11.57 -5.58 8.31
CA SER A 55 -12.14 -5.56 6.95
C SER A 55 -11.95 -6.93 6.27
N PRO A 56 -12.72 -7.96 6.68
CA PRO A 56 -12.60 -9.32 6.14
C PRO A 56 -12.91 -9.41 4.65
N ASN A 57 -13.85 -8.58 4.16
CA ASN A 57 -14.32 -8.57 2.78
C ASN A 57 -13.71 -7.44 1.95
N ARG A 58 -12.49 -7.01 2.29
CA ARG A 58 -11.82 -5.90 1.60
C ARG A 58 -11.60 -6.22 0.11
N PRO A 59 -11.79 -5.24 -0.78
CA PRO A 59 -11.82 -5.46 -2.23
C PRO A 59 -10.48 -5.85 -2.84
N ILE A 60 -9.36 -5.44 -2.23
CA ILE A 60 -8.02 -5.79 -2.68
C ILE A 60 -7.33 -6.64 -1.64
N GLN A 61 -6.86 -7.82 -2.05
CA GLN A 61 -6.15 -8.76 -1.19
C GLN A 61 -4.98 -9.38 -1.95
N ALA A 62 -3.90 -9.68 -1.25
CA ALA A 62 -2.80 -10.41 -1.85
C ALA A 62 -3.25 -11.76 -2.45
N PRO A 63 -2.72 -12.18 -3.61
CA PRO A 63 -3.14 -13.40 -4.30
C PRO A 63 -2.73 -14.69 -3.58
N ARG A 64 -1.83 -14.58 -2.58
CA ARG A 64 -1.32 -15.71 -1.79
C ARG A 64 -1.93 -15.66 -0.40
N LYS A 65 -2.48 -16.80 0.06
CA LYS A 65 -3.14 -16.91 1.37
C LYS A 65 -2.20 -17.19 2.54
N SER A 66 -0.91 -17.44 2.29
CA SER A 66 0.03 -17.67 3.39
C SER A 66 0.16 -16.40 4.24
N PRO A 67 0.18 -16.50 5.59
CA PRO A 67 0.29 -15.35 6.48
C PRO A 67 1.45 -14.40 6.17
N GLN A 68 2.54 -14.93 5.58
CA GLN A 68 3.74 -14.17 5.19
C GLN A 68 3.57 -13.28 3.96
N PHE A 69 2.44 -13.36 3.25
CA PHE A 69 2.21 -12.65 1.98
C PHE A 69 0.91 -11.85 1.97
N THR A 70 0.20 -11.77 3.09
CA THR A 70 -1.14 -11.18 3.19
C THR A 70 -1.19 -10.17 4.32
N ARG A 71 -2.12 -9.21 4.25
CA ARG A 71 -2.35 -8.20 5.30
C ARG A 71 -1.13 -7.31 5.57
N HIS A 72 -0.31 -7.07 4.55
CA HIS A 72 0.84 -6.18 4.67
C HIS A 72 0.41 -4.71 4.71
N ALA A 73 1.32 -3.84 5.14
CA ALA A 73 1.04 -2.43 5.37
C ALA A 73 0.40 -1.75 4.14
N GLU A 74 0.91 -2.04 2.94
CA GLU A 74 0.42 -1.42 1.71
C GLU A 74 -1.01 -1.88 1.37
N GLU A 75 -1.42 -3.08 1.77
CA GLU A 75 -2.81 -3.55 1.60
C GLU A 75 -3.77 -2.72 2.46
N GLY A 76 -3.37 -2.30 3.66
CA GLY A 76 -4.13 -1.40 4.52
C GLY A 76 -4.32 -0.02 3.88
N VAL A 77 -3.22 0.59 3.43
CA VAL A 77 -3.25 1.90 2.73
C VAL A 77 -4.18 1.86 1.51
N ILE A 78 -4.06 0.82 0.68
CA ILE A 78 -4.83 0.68 -0.55
C ILE A 78 -6.32 0.53 -0.27
N ASN A 79 -6.70 -0.30 0.70
CA ASN A 79 -8.12 -0.51 1.00
C ASN A 79 -8.75 0.69 1.71
N ASP A 80 -8.00 1.42 2.54
CA ASP A 80 -8.48 2.67 3.15
C ASP A 80 -8.68 3.78 2.10
N PHE A 81 -7.78 3.87 1.12
CA PHE A 81 -7.96 4.72 -0.06
C PHE A 81 -9.24 4.37 -0.83
N ILE A 82 -9.46 3.09 -1.13
CA ILE A 82 -10.66 2.62 -1.83
C ILE A 82 -11.93 2.97 -1.05
N ALA A 83 -11.96 2.68 0.25
CA ALA A 83 -13.11 3.00 1.09
C ALA A 83 -13.41 4.50 1.10
N THR A 84 -12.36 5.33 1.06
CA THR A 84 -12.50 6.78 1.01
C THR A 84 -13.00 7.27 -0.36
N VAL A 85 -12.51 6.70 -1.47
CA VAL A 85 -13.04 6.96 -2.83
C VAL A 85 -14.54 6.64 -2.89
N GLU A 86 -14.91 5.44 -2.44
CA GLU A 86 -16.30 4.96 -2.45
C GLU A 86 -17.21 5.82 -1.57
N LYS A 87 -16.72 6.25 -0.40
CA LYS A 87 -17.44 7.17 0.50
C LYS A 87 -17.68 8.56 -0.11
N ASN A 88 -16.79 9.02 -1.00
CA ASN A 88 -16.97 10.28 -1.72
C ASN A 88 -17.79 10.12 -3.01
N GLY A 89 -18.27 8.91 -3.32
CA GLY A 89 -19.12 8.65 -4.48
C GLY A 89 -18.39 8.76 -5.82
N LEU A 90 -17.06 8.72 -5.82
CA LEU A 90 -16.25 8.79 -7.04
C LEU A 90 -16.31 7.45 -7.80
N SER A 91 -16.60 7.52 -9.09
CA SER A 91 -16.49 6.37 -9.99
C SER A 91 -15.03 6.07 -10.36
N SER A 92 -14.77 4.89 -10.93
CA SER A 92 -13.43 4.46 -11.30
C SER A 92 -12.69 5.44 -12.22
N ASP A 93 -13.40 5.99 -13.20
CA ASP A 93 -12.84 6.91 -14.19
C ASP A 93 -12.55 8.31 -13.62
N GLU A 94 -13.26 8.70 -12.56
CA GLU A 94 -13.08 9.98 -11.87
C GLU A 94 -11.89 9.99 -10.91
N VAL A 95 -11.34 8.83 -10.57
CA VAL A 95 -10.12 8.72 -9.76
C VAL A 95 -8.90 9.04 -10.62
N VAL A 96 -8.67 10.34 -10.80
CA VAL A 96 -7.55 10.91 -11.55
C VAL A 96 -6.59 11.60 -10.59
N GLY A 97 -5.31 11.26 -10.69
CA GLY A 97 -4.25 11.82 -9.84
C GLY A 97 -3.19 10.78 -9.50
N THR A 98 -2.44 11.05 -8.45
CA THR A 98 -1.39 10.22 -7.89
C THR A 98 -1.76 9.77 -6.49
N LEU A 99 -1.63 8.47 -6.21
CA LEU A 99 -1.53 7.92 -4.85
C LEU A 99 -0.05 7.58 -4.60
N ALA A 100 0.59 8.38 -3.75
CA ALA A 100 1.97 8.18 -3.33
C ALA A 100 2.01 7.37 -2.03
N ILE A 101 2.66 6.21 -2.06
CA ILE A 101 2.80 5.27 -0.94
C ILE A 101 4.27 5.19 -0.56
N HIS A 102 4.57 5.40 0.72
CA HIS A 102 5.90 5.23 1.30
C HIS A 102 5.85 4.20 2.41
N GLN A 103 6.80 3.28 2.44
CA GLN A 103 6.82 2.19 3.42
C GLN A 103 8.21 1.93 4.01
N SER A 104 8.25 1.35 5.21
CA SER A 104 9.48 1.27 6.02
C SER A 104 10.29 -0.03 5.87
N ASN A 105 9.87 -0.99 5.04
CA ASN A 105 10.56 -2.28 4.92
C ASN A 105 11.89 -2.12 4.17
N PRO A 106 13.05 -2.27 4.81
CA PRO A 106 14.34 -2.06 4.14
C PRO A 106 14.67 -3.11 3.07
N LYS A 107 13.83 -4.13 2.89
CA LYS A 107 13.96 -5.12 1.81
C LYS A 107 13.12 -4.82 0.57
N GLY A 108 12.35 -3.73 0.57
CA GLY A 108 11.46 -3.35 -0.52
C GLY A 108 10.07 -3.99 -0.41
N VAL A 109 9.22 -3.63 -1.36
CA VAL A 109 7.85 -4.13 -1.51
C VAL A 109 7.85 -5.62 -1.86
N CYS A 110 7.05 -6.40 -1.13
CA CYS A 110 7.04 -7.86 -1.24
C CYS A 110 6.72 -8.37 -2.66
N THR A 111 7.34 -9.47 -3.08
CA THR A 111 7.15 -10.04 -4.44
C THR A 111 5.71 -10.47 -4.72
N ALA A 112 4.95 -10.89 -3.70
CA ALA A 112 3.53 -11.19 -3.83
C ALA A 112 2.67 -9.93 -4.02
N CYS A 113 3.10 -8.81 -3.46
CA CYS A 113 2.42 -7.51 -3.50
C CYS A 113 2.53 -6.90 -4.91
N ILE A 114 3.71 -7.03 -5.53
CA ILE A 114 4.00 -6.59 -6.91
C ILE A 114 3.69 -7.64 -7.98
N GLN A 115 3.11 -8.78 -7.61
CA GLN A 115 2.83 -9.87 -8.54
C GLN A 115 1.95 -9.34 -9.71
N GLY A 116 2.21 -9.81 -10.93
CA GLY A 116 1.45 -9.35 -12.10
C GLY A 116 1.98 -8.09 -12.78
N ILE A 117 2.81 -7.28 -12.10
CA ILE A 117 3.34 -6.03 -12.68
C ILE A 117 4.18 -6.27 -13.95
N THR A 118 5.05 -7.28 -13.94
CA THR A 118 5.90 -7.62 -15.10
C THR A 118 5.47 -8.88 -15.84
N ASN A 119 4.54 -9.66 -15.26
CA ASN A 119 4.05 -10.91 -15.85
C ASN A 119 2.52 -10.96 -15.75
N PRO A 120 1.78 -10.62 -16.83
CA PRO A 120 0.33 -10.59 -16.80
C PRO A 120 -0.33 -11.98 -16.71
N LYS A 121 0.44 -13.08 -16.81
CA LYS A 121 -0.09 -14.46 -16.77
C LYS A 121 -0.30 -15.01 -15.36
N VAL A 122 0.08 -14.26 -14.32
CA VAL A 122 -0.11 -14.66 -12.92
C VAL A 122 -1.20 -13.83 -12.26
N LYS A 123 -1.76 -14.33 -11.15
CA LYS A 123 -2.76 -13.58 -10.37
C LYS A 123 -2.18 -12.22 -9.97
N PRO A 124 -2.92 -11.11 -10.13
CA PRO A 124 -2.42 -9.78 -9.83
C PRO A 124 -2.21 -9.62 -8.31
N GLY A 125 -1.10 -8.99 -7.94
CA GLY A 125 -0.83 -8.47 -6.61
C GLY A 125 -1.65 -7.21 -6.32
N ILE A 126 -1.56 -6.71 -5.09
CA ILE A 126 -2.40 -5.60 -4.61
C ILE A 126 -2.25 -4.32 -5.44
N PHE A 127 -1.03 -4.02 -5.91
CA PHE A 127 -0.79 -2.81 -6.72
C PHE A 127 -1.36 -2.95 -8.14
N MET A 128 -1.24 -4.13 -8.74
CA MET A 128 -1.83 -4.40 -10.06
C MET A 128 -3.36 -4.37 -9.98
N GLN A 129 -3.95 -4.96 -8.93
CA GLN A 129 -5.39 -4.87 -8.69
C GLN A 129 -5.86 -3.41 -8.56
N LEU A 130 -5.14 -2.57 -7.82
CA LEU A 130 -5.48 -1.16 -7.67
C LEU A 130 -5.40 -0.40 -9.00
N SER A 131 -4.31 -0.60 -9.74
CA SER A 131 -4.09 0.07 -11.02
C SER A 131 -5.11 -0.33 -12.09
N GLN A 132 -5.61 -1.57 -12.02
CA GLN A 132 -6.70 -2.04 -12.87
C GLN A 132 -8.06 -1.50 -12.42
N LYS A 133 -8.28 -1.35 -11.09
CA LYS A 133 -9.52 -0.78 -10.54
C LYS A 133 -9.65 0.71 -10.84
N TYR A 134 -8.56 1.47 -10.91
CA TYR A 134 -8.54 2.90 -11.23
C TYR A 134 -7.54 3.18 -12.36
N PRO A 135 -7.97 3.12 -13.64
CA PRO A 135 -7.05 3.18 -14.79
C PRO A 135 -6.35 4.54 -14.93
N ASN A 136 -6.96 5.61 -14.43
CA ASN A 136 -6.43 6.98 -14.48
C ASN A 136 -5.62 7.37 -13.22
N LEU A 137 -5.45 6.43 -12.28
CA LEU A 137 -4.64 6.64 -11.07
C LEU A 137 -3.18 6.26 -11.32
N ILE A 138 -2.29 7.19 -11.01
CA ILE A 138 -0.85 6.95 -10.92
C ILE A 138 -0.54 6.47 -9.49
N ILE A 139 0.06 5.29 -9.36
CA ILE A 139 0.48 4.75 -8.07
C ILE A 139 2.00 4.87 -8.00
N LYS A 140 2.49 5.72 -7.11
CA LYS A 140 3.93 5.93 -6.88
C LYS A 140 4.32 5.29 -5.56
N VAL A 141 5.19 4.30 -5.59
CA VAL A 141 5.63 3.58 -4.39
C VAL A 141 7.11 3.84 -4.17
N THR A 142 7.48 4.05 -2.91
CA THR A 142 8.86 4.23 -2.45
C THR A 142 9.05 3.53 -1.11
N THR A 143 10.29 3.19 -0.78
CA THR A 143 10.64 2.44 0.43
C THR A 143 11.82 3.08 1.15
N GLU A 144 11.83 3.07 2.48
CA GLU A 144 13.02 3.43 3.26
C GLU A 144 14.15 2.43 2.98
N MET A 145 15.31 2.93 2.56
CA MET A 145 16.49 2.10 2.32
C MET A 145 17.39 2.11 3.55
N GLN A 146 17.96 0.95 3.88
CA GLN A 146 18.95 0.81 4.94
C GLN A 146 20.24 0.23 4.35
N GLU A 147 21.38 0.87 4.64
CA GLU A 147 22.68 0.40 4.17
C GLU A 147 22.97 -1.03 4.66
N GLY A 148 23.55 -1.84 3.77
CA GLY A 148 23.92 -3.22 4.07
C GLY A 148 22.78 -4.25 4.00
N ILE A 149 21.51 -3.82 3.78
CA ILE A 149 20.39 -4.75 3.61
C ILE A 149 20.18 -5.11 2.14
N LYS A 150 20.22 -6.42 1.83
CA LYS A 150 19.97 -6.92 0.48
C LYS A 150 18.47 -6.87 0.15
N ALA A 151 18.15 -6.30 -1.00
CA ALA A 151 16.80 -6.25 -1.55
C ALA A 151 16.19 -7.66 -1.68
N ALA A 152 14.94 -7.82 -1.26
CA ALA A 152 14.12 -8.99 -1.56
C ALA A 152 12.94 -8.66 -2.47
N GLY A 153 12.59 -7.38 -2.58
CA GLY A 153 11.49 -6.83 -3.33
C GLY A 153 11.92 -5.66 -4.23
N LYS A 154 10.95 -4.83 -4.60
CA LYS A 154 11.20 -3.60 -5.38
C LYS A 154 11.13 -2.38 -4.45
N PHE A 155 12.13 -1.51 -4.47
CA PHE A 155 12.20 -0.34 -3.57
C PHE A 155 11.29 0.80 -4.02
N ASP A 156 11.21 1.02 -5.31
CA ASP A 156 10.42 2.08 -5.90
C ASP A 156 9.81 1.64 -7.24
N PHE A 157 8.64 2.18 -7.55
CA PHE A 157 8.03 2.03 -8.87
C PHE A 157 6.88 3.01 -9.05
N ILE A 158 6.56 3.29 -10.30
CA ILE A 158 5.37 4.02 -10.69
C ILE A 158 4.53 3.11 -11.59
N LEU A 159 3.22 3.01 -11.31
CA LEU A 159 2.28 2.13 -11.99
C LEU A 159 1.04 2.94 -12.38
N SER A 160 0.61 2.86 -13.64
CA SER A 160 -0.61 3.51 -14.13
C SER A 160 -1.28 2.64 -15.18
N GLY A 161 -2.62 2.51 -15.14
CA GLY A 161 -3.38 1.69 -16.09
C GLY A 161 -2.86 0.25 -16.27
N GLY A 162 -2.37 -0.36 -15.20
CA GLY A 162 -1.79 -1.71 -15.20
C GLY A 162 -0.40 -1.83 -15.85
N LYS A 163 0.33 -0.72 -16.04
CA LYS A 163 1.68 -0.71 -16.63
C LYS A 163 2.68 0.05 -15.77
N LEU A 164 3.90 -0.47 -15.66
CA LEU A 164 5.02 0.31 -15.12
C LEU A 164 5.27 1.50 -16.05
N ILE A 165 5.46 2.66 -15.47
CA ILE A 165 5.89 3.87 -16.17
C ILE A 165 7.24 4.32 -15.60
N GLU A 166 8.14 4.72 -16.49
CA GLU A 166 9.48 5.25 -16.17
C GLU A 166 9.42 6.73 -15.78
#